data_AF-A0A7S0ZWJ4-F1
#
_entry.id   AF-A0A7S0ZWJ4-F1
#
_cell.length_a   1.000
_cell.length_b   1.000
_cell.length_c   1.000
_cell.angle_alpha   90.00
_cell.angle_beta   90.00
_cell.angle_gamma   90.00
#
_symmetry.space_group_name_H-M   'P 1'
#
loop_
_entity.id
_entity.type
_entity.pdbx_description
1 polymer ?
#
loop_
_entity_poly.entity_id
_entity_poly.type
_entity_poly.pdbx_seq_one_letter_code
_entity_poly.pdbx_strand_id
1 'polypeptide(L)'
;FGFVEYTKVIMLDADMLVKGNIDDLFDLTPPAAMARGPWSGYKHGERIEGTFFFGGSGVGPWSWTQTSGINAGVMLLKPGWDTLHQCLREVADPRHPEHIRGNGPEQDYLSRFFAGEWLHIDVAYNFQLHQMYFTLSPKCAGADRTKFMANPELIKVYHYSSEPKPWARFLEDQFHGLSEQEWLHEVRRHFKGYRAWVLNDVSAIGDEARRGGQFAVGPDGLAHRFASWAKDGEESNAEQGKNREGNQSLAGDETPEACPVVTTRDVEPMLSEDGWPLETEPIEVDKAAVLAAEQVTGESIRLWDTAYLELSEHLNLTDLGATVKAACERPVIGMNTPI
;
A
#
# COMPACT_ATOMS: atom_id res chain seq x y z
N PHE A 1 -21.61 -7.49 10.22
CA PHE A 1 -22.19 -8.85 10.14
C PHE A 1 -23.66 -8.98 10.56
N GLY A 2 -24.29 -8.01 11.24
CA GLY A 2 -25.68 -8.15 11.73
C GLY A 2 -26.81 -8.01 10.69
N PHE A 3 -26.49 -7.67 9.45
CA PHE A 3 -27.47 -7.47 8.36
C PHE A 3 -27.94 -8.81 7.74
N VAL A 4 -28.49 -9.70 8.55
CA VAL A 4 -28.82 -11.09 8.18
C VAL A 4 -29.98 -11.25 7.21
N GLU A 5 -30.71 -10.16 6.93
CA GLU A 5 -31.72 -10.09 5.88
C GLU A 5 -31.11 -10.18 4.47
N TYR A 6 -29.80 -9.95 4.31
CA TYR A 6 -29.09 -10.08 3.04
C TYR A 6 -28.26 -11.37 2.99
N THR A 7 -28.22 -12.01 1.81
CA THR A 7 -27.41 -13.22 1.59
C THR A 7 -25.92 -12.90 1.43
N LYS A 8 -25.60 -11.76 0.80
CA LYS A 8 -24.26 -11.21 0.65
C LYS A 8 -24.35 -9.69 0.76
N VAL A 9 -23.28 -9.06 1.22
CA VAL A 9 -23.13 -7.60 1.24
C VAL A 9 -21.74 -7.23 0.74
N ILE A 10 -21.65 -6.13 0.00
CA ILE A 10 -20.37 -5.47 -0.26
C ILE A 10 -20.24 -4.35 0.77
N MET A 11 -19.23 -4.44 1.62
CA MET A 11 -18.82 -3.37 2.50
C MET A 11 -17.82 -2.48 1.76
N LEU A 12 -18.09 -1.18 1.76
CA LEU A 12 -17.22 -0.14 1.21
C LEU A 12 -16.81 0.80 2.34
N ASP A 13 -15.54 1.19 2.40
CA ASP A 13 -15.13 2.30 3.25
C ASP A 13 -15.81 3.61 2.80
N ALA A 14 -16.00 4.55 3.72
CA ALA A 14 -16.66 5.82 3.43
C ALA A 14 -15.82 6.76 2.54
N ASP A 15 -14.53 6.48 2.37
CA ASP A 15 -13.58 7.26 1.61
C ASP A 15 -13.30 6.67 0.23
N MET A 16 -14.37 6.22 -0.44
CA MET A 16 -14.31 5.60 -1.76
C MET A 16 -15.15 6.35 -2.80
N LEU A 17 -14.76 6.22 -4.06
CA LEU A 17 -15.55 6.67 -5.22
C LEU A 17 -15.69 5.54 -6.23
N VAL A 18 -16.92 5.07 -6.43
CA VAL A 18 -17.27 4.05 -7.43
C VAL A 18 -17.43 4.71 -8.79
N LYS A 19 -16.51 4.42 -9.71
CA LYS A 19 -16.45 4.97 -11.09
C LYS A 19 -17.25 4.13 -12.10
N GLY A 20 -17.49 2.85 -11.81
CA GLY A 20 -18.23 1.94 -12.69
C GLY A 20 -19.03 0.89 -11.92
N ASN A 21 -19.85 0.12 -12.63
CA ASN A 21 -20.59 -1.00 -12.02
C ASN A 21 -19.61 -2.02 -11.40
N ILE A 22 -19.95 -2.50 -10.20
CA ILE A 22 -19.18 -3.48 -9.42
C ILE A 22 -20.06 -4.66 -8.97
N ASP A 23 -21.23 -4.84 -9.58
CA ASP A 23 -22.20 -5.86 -9.16
C ASP A 23 -21.68 -7.28 -9.44
N ASP A 24 -20.76 -7.41 -10.38
CA ASP A 24 -20.03 -8.65 -10.68
C ASP A 24 -19.23 -9.18 -9.48
N LEU A 25 -18.91 -8.34 -8.49
CA LEU A 25 -18.34 -8.81 -7.23
C LEU A 25 -19.27 -9.79 -6.49
N PHE A 26 -20.60 -9.71 -6.68
CA PHE A 26 -21.54 -10.64 -6.05
C PHE A 26 -21.47 -12.06 -6.63
N ASP A 27 -20.79 -12.27 -7.76
CA ASP A 27 -20.54 -13.60 -8.33
C ASP A 27 -19.48 -14.38 -7.55
N LEU A 28 -18.63 -13.70 -6.78
CA LEU A 28 -17.62 -14.33 -5.92
C LEU A 28 -18.25 -15.02 -4.71
N THR A 29 -17.55 -16.01 -4.17
CA THR A 29 -17.92 -16.61 -2.87
C THR A 29 -17.36 -15.73 -1.75
N PRO A 30 -18.18 -15.24 -0.80
CA PRO A 30 -17.68 -14.54 0.38
C PRO A 30 -16.95 -15.52 1.32
N PRO A 31 -15.91 -15.08 2.04
CA PRO A 31 -15.40 -13.70 2.08
C PRO A 31 -14.42 -13.40 0.91
N ALA A 32 -14.49 -12.20 0.34
CA ALA A 32 -13.55 -11.75 -0.70
C ALA A 32 -13.08 -10.31 -0.47
N ALA A 33 -11.79 -10.04 -0.68
CA ALA A 33 -11.17 -8.72 -0.50
C ALA A 33 -9.85 -8.63 -1.29
N MET A 34 -9.33 -7.42 -1.50
CA MET A 34 -8.04 -7.23 -2.18
C MET A 34 -6.89 -7.64 -1.25
N ALA A 35 -6.00 -8.54 -1.67
CA ALA A 35 -4.77 -8.82 -0.93
C ALA A 35 -3.82 -7.60 -0.99
N ARG A 36 -3.21 -7.23 0.15
CA ARG A 36 -2.27 -6.10 0.22
C ARG A 36 -0.91 -6.48 -0.33
N GLY A 37 -0.25 -5.46 -0.90
CA GLY A 37 1.12 -5.53 -1.38
C GLY A 37 1.25 -4.99 -2.80
N PRO A 38 2.47 -4.65 -3.22
CA PRO A 38 2.75 -4.26 -4.60
C PRO A 38 2.56 -5.41 -5.61
N TRP A 39 2.81 -6.65 -5.19
CA TRP A 39 2.48 -7.87 -5.94
C TRP A 39 1.70 -8.80 -5.04
N SER A 40 0.39 -8.79 -5.20
CA SER A 40 -0.43 -9.82 -4.57
C SER A 40 -0.21 -11.17 -5.26
N GLY A 41 0.02 -11.16 -6.59
CA GLY A 41 0.22 -12.35 -7.40
C GLY A 41 -1.06 -13.18 -7.63
N TYR A 42 -2.19 -12.74 -7.06
CA TYR A 42 -3.48 -13.41 -7.17
C TYR A 42 -4.31 -12.81 -8.30
N LYS A 43 -5.03 -13.66 -9.02
CA LYS A 43 -6.05 -13.24 -9.98
C LYS A 43 -7.36 -12.92 -9.25
N HIS A 44 -8.23 -12.14 -9.90
CA HIS A 44 -9.59 -11.93 -9.42
C HIS A 44 -10.31 -13.27 -9.18
N GLY A 45 -10.87 -13.45 -7.98
CA GLY A 45 -11.56 -14.66 -7.53
C GLY A 45 -10.64 -15.80 -7.08
N GLU A 46 -9.31 -15.65 -7.15
CA GLU A 46 -8.36 -16.65 -6.68
C GLU A 46 -8.31 -16.69 -5.15
N ARG A 47 -8.13 -17.87 -4.57
CA ARG A 47 -8.00 -18.01 -3.11
C ARG A 47 -6.67 -17.43 -2.64
N ILE A 48 -6.73 -16.57 -1.63
CA ILE A 48 -5.53 -16.03 -0.98
C ILE A 48 -5.00 -17.08 -0.01
N GLU A 49 -3.68 -17.31 -0.04
CA GLU A 49 -3.04 -18.22 0.90
C GLU A 49 -2.87 -17.55 2.27
N GLY A 50 -3.66 -18.02 3.24
CA GLY A 50 -3.75 -17.41 4.57
C GLY A 50 -2.46 -17.39 5.37
N THR A 51 -1.51 -18.28 5.08
CA THR A 51 -0.23 -18.30 5.78
C THR A 51 0.56 -17.01 5.59
N PHE A 52 0.35 -16.27 4.49
CA PHE A 52 1.02 -14.98 4.25
C PHE A 52 0.62 -13.88 5.22
N PHE A 53 -0.49 -14.05 5.95
CA PHE A 53 -0.92 -13.08 6.96
C PHE A 53 -0.11 -13.20 8.25
N PHE A 54 0.57 -14.32 8.49
CA PHE A 54 1.28 -14.58 9.74
C PHE A 54 2.80 -14.49 9.53
N GLY A 55 3.45 -13.59 10.27
CA GLY A 55 4.89 -13.37 10.21
C GLY A 55 5.72 -14.27 11.12
N GLY A 56 5.10 -15.21 11.82
CA GLY A 56 5.77 -16.02 12.83
C GLY A 56 6.05 -15.26 14.12
N SER A 57 6.97 -15.81 14.93
CA SER A 57 7.36 -15.26 16.23
C SER A 57 8.08 -13.91 16.10
N GLY A 58 7.65 -12.91 16.86
CA GLY A 58 8.28 -11.59 16.91
C GLY A 58 9.01 -11.29 18.21
N VAL A 59 9.81 -10.22 18.19
CA VAL A 59 10.40 -9.64 19.41
C VAL A 59 9.39 -8.65 20.01
N GLY A 60 8.90 -8.93 21.22
CA GLY A 60 7.97 -8.06 21.93
C GLY A 60 7.05 -8.82 22.89
N PRO A 61 6.08 -8.13 23.52
CA PRO A 61 5.09 -8.80 24.39
C PRO A 61 4.11 -9.69 23.61
N TRP A 62 4.10 -9.59 22.28
CA TRP A 62 3.24 -10.36 21.38
C TRP A 62 4.01 -11.57 20.86
N SER A 63 3.44 -12.77 21.03
CA SER A 63 4.08 -14.03 20.61
C SER A 63 4.10 -14.24 19.09
N TRP A 64 3.33 -13.45 18.33
CA TRP A 64 3.20 -13.53 16.87
C TRP A 64 3.18 -12.15 16.23
N THR A 65 3.60 -12.09 14.97
CA THR A 65 3.57 -10.90 14.13
C THR A 65 2.69 -11.11 12.90
N GLN A 66 2.33 -10.01 12.27
CA GLN A 66 1.63 -10.00 11.00
C GLN A 66 2.51 -9.42 9.89
N THR A 67 2.55 -10.10 8.75
CA THR A 67 3.37 -9.73 7.58
C THR A 67 2.57 -9.08 6.45
N SER A 68 1.33 -9.54 6.23
CA SER A 68 0.46 -9.04 5.16
C SER A 68 -1.00 -9.05 5.62
N GLY A 69 -1.96 -8.96 4.70
CA GLY A 69 -3.39 -9.02 4.99
C GLY A 69 -4.20 -8.61 3.78
N ILE A 70 -5.51 -8.56 3.95
CA ILE A 70 -6.41 -7.94 2.97
C ILE A 70 -6.44 -6.42 3.14
N ASN A 71 -6.96 -5.70 2.15
CA ASN A 71 -7.41 -4.33 2.29
C ASN A 71 -8.92 -4.33 2.55
N ALA A 72 -9.37 -3.74 3.66
CA ALA A 72 -10.76 -3.77 4.12
C ALA A 72 -11.67 -2.75 3.42
N GLY A 73 -11.11 -1.87 2.57
CA GLY A 73 -11.88 -0.86 1.86
C GLY A 73 -12.99 -1.41 0.99
N VAL A 74 -12.78 -2.59 0.38
CA VAL A 74 -13.84 -3.33 -0.33
C VAL A 74 -13.81 -4.78 0.12
N MET A 75 -14.89 -5.23 0.73
CA MET A 75 -15.07 -6.61 1.15
C MET A 75 -16.44 -7.14 0.74
N LEU A 76 -16.46 -8.29 0.07
CA LEU A 76 -17.68 -9.08 -0.07
C LEU A 76 -17.80 -10.01 1.12
N LEU A 77 -18.88 -9.90 1.87
CA LEU A 77 -19.10 -10.65 3.11
C LEU A 77 -20.47 -11.35 3.09
N LYS A 78 -20.56 -12.44 3.85
CA LYS A 78 -21.83 -13.07 4.21
C LYS A 78 -22.22 -12.62 5.61
N PRO A 79 -23.33 -11.88 5.80
CA PRO A 79 -23.85 -11.58 7.13
C PRO A 79 -24.20 -12.84 7.92
N GLY A 80 -24.06 -12.78 9.25
CA GLY A 80 -24.31 -13.90 10.14
C GLY A 80 -24.19 -13.51 11.61
N TRP A 81 -25.19 -13.86 12.42
CA TRP A 81 -25.18 -13.58 13.86
C TRP A 81 -24.06 -14.33 14.58
N ASP A 82 -23.80 -15.59 14.19
CA ASP A 82 -22.74 -16.39 14.81
C ASP A 82 -21.36 -15.77 14.55
N THR A 83 -21.09 -15.35 13.31
CA THR A 83 -19.89 -14.61 12.94
C THR A 83 -19.78 -13.31 13.73
N LEU A 84 -20.85 -12.51 13.81
CA LEU A 84 -20.84 -11.28 14.58
C LEU A 84 -20.53 -11.52 16.06
N HIS A 85 -21.22 -12.46 16.70
CA HIS A 85 -21.02 -12.76 18.11
C HIS A 85 -19.63 -13.33 18.38
N GLN A 86 -19.08 -14.13 17.47
CA GLN A 86 -17.70 -14.58 17.57
C GLN A 86 -16.75 -13.38 17.51
N CYS A 87 -16.85 -12.53 16.48
CA CYS A 87 -16.00 -11.34 16.37
C CYS A 87 -16.06 -10.46 17.63
N LEU A 88 -17.27 -10.20 18.13
CA LEU A 88 -17.45 -9.38 19.34
C LEU A 88 -16.81 -10.01 20.58
N ARG A 89 -16.91 -11.34 20.76
CA ARG A 89 -16.25 -12.02 21.89
C ARG A 89 -14.74 -11.94 21.81
N GLU A 90 -14.16 -12.16 20.63
CA GLU A 90 -12.71 -12.12 20.41
C GLU A 90 -12.14 -10.71 20.62
N VAL A 91 -12.82 -9.70 20.08
CA VAL A 91 -12.42 -8.29 20.25
C VAL A 91 -12.58 -7.83 21.70
N ALA A 92 -13.62 -8.28 22.41
CA ALA A 92 -13.88 -7.89 23.79
C ALA A 92 -12.92 -8.53 24.82
N ASP A 93 -12.30 -9.68 24.52
CA ASP A 93 -11.30 -10.29 25.40
C ASP A 93 -9.90 -9.77 25.07
N PRO A 94 -9.30 -8.89 25.90
CA PRO A 94 -7.98 -8.30 25.63
C PRO A 94 -6.83 -9.32 25.66
N ARG A 95 -7.08 -10.57 26.07
CA ARG A 95 -6.10 -11.66 26.07
C ARG A 95 -6.30 -12.63 24.92
N HIS A 96 -7.27 -12.39 24.03
CA HIS A 96 -7.49 -13.26 22.89
C HIS A 96 -6.25 -13.25 21.97
N PRO A 97 -5.81 -14.41 21.43
CA PRO A 97 -4.59 -14.50 20.61
C PRO A 97 -4.65 -13.66 19.33
N GLU A 98 -5.86 -13.28 18.88
CA GLU A 98 -6.05 -12.38 17.75
C GLU A 98 -5.69 -10.92 18.04
N HIS A 99 -5.38 -10.53 19.28
CA HIS A 99 -4.84 -9.19 19.59
C HIS A 99 -3.36 -9.10 19.21
N ILE A 100 -3.08 -9.22 17.91
CA ILE A 100 -1.75 -9.00 17.34
C ILE A 100 -1.65 -7.53 16.92
N ARG A 101 -0.57 -6.85 17.32
CA ARG A 101 -0.32 -5.47 16.91
C ARG A 101 -0.20 -5.37 15.39
N GLY A 102 -1.00 -4.49 14.80
CA GLY A 102 -1.03 -4.20 13.37
C GLY A 102 -1.19 -2.72 13.08
N ASN A 103 -1.23 -2.37 11.79
CA ASN A 103 -1.38 -0.97 11.32
C ASN A 103 -2.83 -0.63 10.95
N GLY A 104 -3.69 -1.64 10.76
CA GLY A 104 -5.11 -1.45 10.50
C GLY A 104 -5.90 -2.44 11.35
N PRO A 105 -6.35 -2.09 12.56
CA PRO A 105 -6.79 -3.07 13.56
C PRO A 105 -7.95 -3.95 13.08
N GLU A 106 -8.96 -3.39 12.44
CA GLU A 106 -10.12 -4.13 11.93
C GLU A 106 -9.74 -4.99 10.71
N GLN A 107 -9.10 -4.40 9.70
CA GLN A 107 -8.58 -5.12 8.53
C GLN A 107 -7.61 -6.27 8.88
N ASP A 108 -6.67 -6.03 9.79
CA ASP A 108 -5.67 -7.01 10.21
C ASP A 108 -6.33 -8.14 10.99
N TYR A 109 -7.31 -7.82 11.86
CA TYR A 109 -8.14 -8.82 12.53
C TYR A 109 -8.93 -9.68 11.53
N LEU A 110 -9.66 -9.06 10.61
CA LEU A 110 -10.46 -9.79 9.62
C LEU A 110 -9.61 -10.62 8.65
N SER A 111 -8.39 -10.17 8.34
CA SER A 111 -7.42 -10.96 7.56
C SER A 111 -7.18 -12.31 8.21
N ARG A 112 -6.96 -12.34 9.53
CA ARG A 112 -6.65 -13.56 10.30
C ARG A 112 -7.90 -14.38 10.60
N PHE A 113 -9.00 -13.73 10.98
CA PHE A 113 -10.27 -14.38 11.27
C PHE A 113 -10.73 -15.29 10.12
N PHE A 114 -10.55 -14.83 8.87
CA PHE A 114 -10.88 -15.59 7.66
C PHE A 114 -9.64 -16.05 6.88
N ALA A 115 -8.49 -16.28 7.54
CA ALA A 115 -7.22 -16.51 6.85
C ALA A 115 -7.29 -17.58 5.75
N GLY A 116 -8.05 -18.66 5.97
CA GLY A 116 -8.23 -19.74 5.01
C GLY A 116 -9.39 -19.56 4.02
N GLU A 117 -10.12 -18.45 4.04
CA GLU A 117 -11.39 -18.34 3.31
C GLU A 117 -11.41 -17.21 2.27
N TRP A 118 -10.48 -16.26 2.36
CA TRP A 118 -10.47 -15.11 1.47
C TRP A 118 -10.25 -15.47 0.00
N LEU A 119 -11.12 -14.96 -0.86
CA LEU A 119 -10.86 -14.80 -2.29
C LEU A 119 -10.32 -13.39 -2.60
N HIS A 120 -9.49 -13.28 -3.63
CA HIS A 120 -8.87 -12.04 -4.06
C HIS A 120 -9.81 -11.20 -4.91
N ILE A 121 -10.02 -9.94 -4.52
CA ILE A 121 -10.63 -8.91 -5.37
C ILE A 121 -9.52 -8.13 -6.08
N ASP A 122 -9.63 -7.95 -7.41
CA ASP A 122 -8.60 -7.28 -8.20
C ASP A 122 -8.44 -5.82 -7.73
N VAL A 123 -7.21 -5.33 -7.84
CA VAL A 123 -6.82 -3.97 -7.49
C VAL A 123 -7.70 -2.88 -8.11
N ALA A 124 -8.33 -3.15 -9.27
CA ALA A 124 -9.29 -2.28 -9.92
C ALA A 124 -10.48 -1.86 -9.04
N TYR A 125 -10.94 -2.74 -8.15
CA TYR A 125 -12.09 -2.52 -7.27
C TYR A 125 -11.71 -1.92 -5.93
N ASN A 126 -10.42 -1.78 -5.61
CA ASN A 126 -9.95 -1.18 -4.36
C ASN A 126 -8.64 -0.42 -4.63
N PHE A 127 -8.72 0.55 -5.54
CA PHE A 127 -7.55 1.24 -6.06
C PHE A 127 -7.09 2.34 -5.09
N GLN A 128 -6.20 1.99 -4.15
CA GLN A 128 -5.55 2.93 -3.24
C GLN A 128 -4.61 3.89 -4.00
N LEU A 129 -5.02 5.15 -4.13
CA LEU A 129 -4.35 6.12 -4.98
C LEU A 129 -2.88 6.36 -4.59
N HIS A 130 -2.62 6.53 -3.28
CA HIS A 130 -1.27 6.76 -2.78
C HIS A 130 -0.29 5.59 -3.01
N GLN A 131 -0.81 4.35 -3.13
CA GLN A 131 0.03 3.16 -3.34
C GLN A 131 0.62 3.10 -4.75
N MET A 132 -0.03 3.75 -5.72
CA MET A 132 0.46 3.82 -7.10
C MET A 132 1.87 4.41 -7.19
N TYR A 133 2.19 5.42 -6.38
CA TYR A 133 3.51 6.04 -6.43
C TYR A 133 4.63 5.16 -5.88
N PHE A 134 4.32 4.11 -5.09
CA PHE A 134 5.34 3.11 -4.75
C PHE A 134 5.74 2.27 -5.96
N THR A 135 4.91 2.20 -7.01
CA THR A 135 5.24 1.50 -8.26
C THR A 135 6.34 2.19 -9.07
N LEU A 136 6.65 3.46 -8.76
CA LEU A 136 7.78 4.19 -9.32
C LEU A 136 9.13 3.69 -8.75
N SER A 137 9.10 2.98 -7.62
CA SER A 137 10.31 2.32 -7.12
C SER A 137 10.77 1.27 -8.13
N PRO A 138 12.08 1.19 -8.45
CA PRO A 138 12.59 0.13 -9.31
C PRO A 138 12.35 -1.27 -8.77
N LYS A 139 12.12 -1.40 -7.46
CA LYS A 139 11.72 -2.67 -6.85
C LYS A 139 10.39 -3.13 -7.37
N CYS A 140 9.45 -2.19 -7.53
CA CYS A 140 8.06 -2.40 -7.87
C CYS A 140 7.79 -2.63 -9.37
N ALA A 141 8.83 -2.99 -10.13
CA ALA A 141 8.68 -3.34 -11.54
C ALA A 141 7.67 -4.48 -11.70
N GLY A 142 6.66 -4.28 -12.56
CA GLY A 142 5.60 -5.27 -12.79
C GLY A 142 4.60 -5.41 -11.64
N ALA A 143 4.52 -4.47 -10.70
CA ALA A 143 3.49 -4.44 -9.67
C ALA A 143 2.08 -4.48 -10.28
N ASP A 144 1.12 -5.08 -9.57
CA ASP A 144 -0.26 -5.27 -10.04
C ASP A 144 -0.94 -3.93 -10.42
N ARG A 145 -0.45 -2.85 -9.80
CA ARG A 145 -0.91 -1.46 -9.99
C ARG A 145 -0.39 -0.79 -11.26
N THR A 146 0.71 -1.25 -11.84
CA THR A 146 1.39 -0.56 -12.95
C THR A 146 0.50 -0.44 -14.20
N LYS A 147 -0.33 -1.45 -14.48
CA LYS A 147 -1.22 -1.47 -15.66
C LYS A 147 -2.23 -0.31 -15.69
N PHE A 148 -2.62 0.22 -14.52
CA PHE A 148 -3.62 1.27 -14.40
C PHE A 148 -3.07 2.67 -14.69
N MET A 149 -1.74 2.87 -14.62
CA MET A 149 -1.13 4.13 -15.08
C MET A 149 -1.31 4.31 -16.59
N ALA A 150 -1.20 3.23 -17.35
CA ALA A 150 -1.42 3.25 -18.80
C ALA A 150 -2.91 3.19 -19.19
N ASN A 151 -3.76 2.63 -18.33
CA ASN A 151 -5.17 2.33 -18.61
C ASN A 151 -6.07 2.71 -17.40
N PRO A 152 -6.22 4.01 -17.08
CA PRO A 152 -6.99 4.49 -15.92
C PRO A 152 -8.48 4.14 -15.98
N GLU A 153 -9.02 3.85 -17.16
CA GLU A 153 -10.39 3.39 -17.36
C GLU A 153 -10.66 1.99 -16.81
N LEU A 154 -9.61 1.20 -16.56
CA LEU A 154 -9.74 -0.11 -15.90
C LEU A 154 -10.08 0.02 -14.41
N ILE A 155 -9.83 1.17 -13.79
CA ILE A 155 -10.14 1.41 -12.37
C ILE A 155 -11.66 1.49 -12.20
N LYS A 156 -12.20 0.68 -11.28
CA LYS A 156 -13.63 0.63 -10.94
C LYS A 156 -13.96 1.43 -9.68
N VAL A 157 -13.07 1.41 -8.68
CA VAL A 157 -13.25 2.14 -7.42
C VAL A 157 -11.94 2.77 -6.98
N TYR A 158 -11.96 4.08 -6.76
CA TYR A 158 -10.87 4.80 -6.11
C TYR A 158 -11.04 4.73 -4.60
N HIS A 159 -9.96 4.41 -3.89
CA HIS A 159 -9.90 4.38 -2.43
C HIS A 159 -8.95 5.48 -1.94
N TYR A 160 -9.49 6.48 -1.26
CA TYR A 160 -8.74 7.64 -0.75
C TYR A 160 -8.16 7.37 0.64
N SER A 161 -7.46 6.25 0.80
CA SER A 161 -7.00 5.74 2.10
C SER A 161 -5.82 6.51 2.73
N SER A 162 -5.55 7.73 2.28
CA SER A 162 -4.47 8.61 2.75
C SER A 162 -4.99 10.02 2.92
N GLU A 163 -4.32 10.81 3.75
CA GLU A 163 -4.61 12.24 3.88
C GLU A 163 -3.95 13.07 2.77
N PRO A 164 -4.47 14.28 2.48
CA PRO A 164 -5.79 14.74 2.89
C PRO A 164 -6.88 14.00 2.12
N LYS A 165 -8.04 13.78 2.75
CA LYS A 165 -9.22 13.21 2.07
C LYS A 165 -9.77 14.20 1.03
N PRO A 166 -10.41 13.76 -0.07
CA PRO A 166 -10.92 14.65 -1.10
C PRO A 166 -11.88 15.74 -0.58
N TRP A 167 -12.75 15.39 0.37
CA TRP A 167 -13.67 16.35 0.98
C TRP A 167 -12.98 17.44 1.80
N ALA A 168 -11.73 17.24 2.23
CA ALA A 168 -10.98 18.26 2.96
C ALA A 168 -10.88 19.56 2.15
N ARG A 169 -10.84 19.47 0.81
CA ARG A 169 -10.88 20.64 -0.09
C ARG A 169 -12.07 21.57 0.18
N PHE A 170 -13.22 21.00 0.54
CA PHE A 170 -14.48 21.74 0.75
C PHE A 170 -14.83 21.92 2.23
N LEU A 171 -14.27 21.07 3.09
CA LEU A 171 -14.58 21.05 4.53
C LEU A 171 -13.49 21.67 5.40
N GLU A 172 -12.28 21.91 4.91
CA GLU A 172 -11.21 22.46 5.75
C GLU A 172 -10.76 23.82 5.25
N ASP A 173 -10.75 24.80 6.15
CA ASP A 173 -10.48 26.19 5.82
C ASP A 173 -9.06 26.39 5.24
N GLN A 174 -8.12 25.52 5.63
CA GLN A 174 -6.73 25.54 5.13
C GLN A 174 -6.60 25.16 3.65
N PHE A 175 -7.57 24.43 3.09
CA PHE A 175 -7.60 24.03 1.68
C PHE A 175 -8.60 24.84 0.86
N HIS A 176 -9.39 25.68 1.52
CA HIS A 176 -10.39 26.51 0.87
C HIS A 176 -9.74 27.54 -0.07
N GLY A 177 -10.25 27.63 -1.29
CA GLY A 177 -9.77 28.58 -2.30
C GLY A 177 -8.50 28.17 -3.05
N LEU A 178 -7.90 27.01 -2.72
CA LEU A 178 -6.80 26.46 -3.53
C LEU A 178 -7.27 26.20 -4.97
N SER A 179 -6.46 26.61 -5.93
CA SER A 179 -6.63 26.19 -7.31
C SER A 179 -6.52 24.66 -7.43
N GLU A 180 -7.03 24.09 -8.52
CA GLU A 180 -6.91 22.65 -8.76
C GLU A 180 -5.45 22.17 -8.73
N GLN A 181 -4.52 22.94 -9.30
CA GLN A 181 -3.11 22.56 -9.33
C GLN A 181 -2.47 22.59 -7.95
N GLU A 182 -2.78 23.61 -7.14
CA GLU A 182 -2.31 23.70 -5.75
C GLU A 182 -2.89 22.56 -4.91
N TRP A 183 -4.19 22.26 -5.05
CA TRP A 183 -4.82 21.14 -4.38
C TRP A 183 -4.22 19.79 -4.77
N LEU A 184 -3.99 19.55 -6.07
CA LEU A 184 -3.35 18.32 -6.52
C LEU A 184 -1.92 18.20 -6.02
N HIS A 185 -1.17 19.30 -5.97
CA HIS A 185 0.16 19.31 -5.35
C HIS A 185 0.08 18.93 -3.87
N GLU A 186 -0.92 19.47 -3.16
CA GLU A 186 -1.16 19.22 -1.75
C GLU A 186 -1.51 17.76 -1.44
N VAL A 187 -2.36 17.15 -2.26
CA VAL A 187 -2.67 15.72 -2.16
C VAL A 187 -1.43 14.87 -2.41
N ARG A 188 -0.70 15.13 -3.51
CA ARG A 188 0.47 14.34 -3.91
C ARG A 188 1.60 14.39 -2.89
N ARG A 189 1.87 15.56 -2.29
CA ARG A 189 2.95 15.69 -1.29
C ARG A 189 2.73 14.85 -0.03
N HIS A 190 1.51 14.39 0.23
CA HIS A 190 1.23 13.47 1.34
C HIS A 190 1.50 11.99 0.99
N PHE A 191 1.68 11.66 -0.29
CA PHE A 191 1.96 10.29 -0.71
C PHE A 191 3.45 10.01 -0.55
N LYS A 192 3.79 9.04 0.32
CA LYS A 192 5.19 8.68 0.59
C LYS A 192 5.97 8.30 -0.68
N GLY A 193 5.35 7.56 -1.60
CA GLY A 193 5.96 7.23 -2.88
C GLY A 193 6.25 8.46 -3.74
N TYR A 194 5.36 9.45 -3.76
CA TYR A 194 5.57 10.70 -4.51
C TYR A 194 6.70 11.52 -3.90
N ARG A 195 6.72 11.65 -2.56
CA ARG A 195 7.82 12.29 -1.84
C ARG A 195 9.17 11.64 -2.16
N ALA A 196 9.24 10.31 -2.09
CA ALA A 196 10.47 9.57 -2.33
C ALA A 196 10.95 9.68 -3.79
N TRP A 197 10.06 9.41 -4.74
CA TRP A 197 10.43 9.16 -6.14
C TRP A 197 10.25 10.35 -7.08
N VAL A 198 9.53 11.40 -6.66
CA VAL A 198 9.30 12.60 -7.47
C VAL A 198 9.94 13.84 -6.82
N LEU A 199 9.77 14.02 -5.51
CA LEU A 199 10.34 15.16 -4.80
C LEU A 199 11.77 14.92 -4.29
N ASN A 200 12.29 13.69 -4.39
CA ASN A 200 13.58 13.29 -3.82
C ASN A 200 13.70 13.63 -2.32
N ASP A 201 12.62 13.45 -1.57
CA ASP A 201 12.60 13.67 -0.13
C ASP A 201 13.47 12.63 0.57
N VAL A 202 14.61 13.06 1.13
CA VAL A 202 15.61 12.21 1.79
C VAL A 202 14.99 11.33 2.88
N SER A 203 14.05 11.86 3.67
CA SER A 203 13.40 11.10 4.74
C SER A 203 12.52 10.00 4.18
N ALA A 204 11.74 10.30 3.13
CA ALA A 204 10.88 9.34 2.45
C ALA A 204 11.69 8.27 1.70
N ILE A 205 12.80 8.63 1.04
CA ILE A 205 13.72 7.66 0.43
C ILE A 205 14.31 6.74 1.50
N GLY A 206 14.74 7.29 2.64
CA GLY A 206 15.26 6.51 3.76
C GLY A 206 14.23 5.51 4.32
N ASP A 207 12.96 5.92 4.44
CA ASP A 207 11.84 5.03 4.81
C ASP A 207 11.70 3.86 3.81
N GLU A 208 11.77 4.14 2.51
CA GLU A 208 11.65 3.13 1.45
C GLU A 208 12.89 2.22 1.34
N ALA A 209 14.09 2.76 1.61
CA ALA A 209 15.33 2.01 1.67
C ALA A 209 15.27 0.96 2.78
N ARG A 210 14.86 1.35 4.00
CA ARG A 210 14.68 0.45 5.15
C ARG A 210 13.69 -0.69 4.88
N ARG A 211 12.71 -0.48 4.01
CA ARG A 211 11.70 -1.51 3.69
C ARG A 211 12.21 -2.63 2.80
N GLY A 212 13.31 -2.44 2.06
CA GLY A 212 13.74 -3.50 1.14
C GLY A 212 15.20 -3.54 0.76
N GLY A 213 16.10 -2.82 1.44
CA GLY A 213 17.55 -3.09 1.44
C GLY A 213 18.26 -3.22 0.08
N GLN A 214 17.88 -2.46 -0.96
CA GLN A 214 18.59 -2.50 -2.26
C GLN A 214 19.14 -1.14 -2.71
N PHE A 215 18.82 -0.09 -1.99
CA PHE A 215 19.26 1.27 -2.27
C PHE A 215 19.37 2.03 -0.96
N ALA A 216 20.15 3.09 -0.96
CA ALA A 216 20.26 4.04 0.14
C ALA A 216 20.32 5.48 -0.41
N VAL A 217 20.26 6.45 0.49
CA VAL A 217 20.49 7.86 0.14
C VAL A 217 22.00 8.10 0.07
N GLY A 218 22.47 8.66 -1.05
CA GLY A 218 23.85 9.08 -1.22
C GLY A 218 24.14 10.45 -0.56
N PRO A 219 25.41 10.87 -0.49
CA PRO A 219 25.80 12.17 0.06
C PRO A 219 25.24 13.36 -0.75
N ASP A 220 24.80 13.12 -1.97
CA ASP A 220 24.11 14.08 -2.85
C ASP A 220 22.60 14.19 -2.56
N GLY A 221 22.07 13.41 -1.61
CA GLY A 221 20.65 13.37 -1.26
C GLY A 221 19.78 12.57 -2.24
N LEU A 222 20.37 11.88 -3.21
CA LEU A 222 19.65 11.06 -4.19
C LEU A 222 19.63 9.59 -3.79
N ALA A 223 18.70 8.82 -4.35
CA ALA A 223 18.65 7.37 -4.15
C ALA A 223 19.66 6.68 -5.07
N HIS A 224 20.53 5.84 -4.50
CA HIS A 224 21.51 5.05 -5.25
C HIS A 224 21.40 3.58 -4.89
N ARG A 225 21.65 2.68 -5.85
CA ARG A 225 21.70 1.23 -5.57
C ARG A 225 22.95 0.89 -4.79
N PHE A 226 22.88 -0.17 -3.99
CA PHE A 226 24.10 -0.77 -3.43
C PHE A 226 24.95 -1.37 -4.55
N ALA A 227 26.26 -1.16 -4.48
CA ALA A 227 27.18 -1.76 -5.44
C ALA A 227 27.11 -3.30 -5.37
N SER A 228 27.05 -3.96 -6.54
CA SER A 228 26.73 -5.39 -6.69
C SER A 228 27.59 -6.34 -5.84
N TRP A 229 28.87 -6.02 -5.63
CA TRP A 229 29.82 -6.84 -4.88
C TRP A 229 29.63 -6.78 -3.36
N ALA A 230 28.89 -5.82 -2.84
CA ALA A 230 28.60 -5.73 -1.40
C ALA A 230 27.62 -6.82 -0.93
N LYS A 231 26.83 -7.42 -1.83
CA LYS A 231 25.88 -8.48 -1.49
C LYS A 231 26.54 -9.84 -1.22
N ASP A 232 27.67 -10.13 -1.89
CA ASP A 232 28.34 -11.43 -1.78
C ASP A 232 29.09 -11.61 -0.44
N GLY A 233 29.36 -10.51 0.28
CA GLY A 233 30.12 -10.52 1.54
C GLY A 233 29.33 -10.93 2.79
N GLU A 234 28.00 -10.76 2.80
CA GLU A 234 27.17 -11.05 3.98
C GLU A 234 26.34 -12.32 3.86
N GLU A 235 25.78 -12.64 2.68
CA GLU A 235 25.03 -13.91 2.50
C GLU A 235 25.95 -15.14 2.64
N SER A 236 27.24 -15.01 2.30
CA SER A 236 28.23 -16.07 2.47
C SER A 236 28.59 -16.38 3.92
N ASN A 237 28.37 -15.45 4.88
CA ASN A 237 28.63 -15.69 6.30
C ASN A 237 27.41 -16.16 7.11
N ALA A 238 26.19 -16.00 6.59
CA ALA A 238 24.98 -16.51 7.23
C ALA A 238 24.63 -17.96 6.85
N GLU A 239 25.01 -18.42 5.65
CA GLU A 239 24.71 -19.79 5.19
C GLU A 239 25.88 -20.80 5.24
N GLN A 240 27.14 -20.37 5.40
CA GLN A 240 28.29 -21.31 5.51
C GLN A 240 28.49 -21.95 6.90
N GLY A 241 27.43 -22.03 7.71
CA GLY A 241 27.43 -22.78 8.97
C GLY A 241 27.00 -24.24 8.86
N LYS A 242 26.51 -24.71 7.69
CA LYS A 242 26.02 -26.09 7.53
C LYS A 242 26.42 -26.69 6.19
N ASN A 243 27.14 -27.81 6.28
CA ASN A 243 27.48 -28.78 5.24
C ASN A 243 28.68 -28.45 4.34
N ARG A 244 29.84 -28.98 4.72
CA ARG A 244 30.83 -29.46 3.75
C ARG A 244 31.61 -30.65 4.30
N GLU A 245 31.13 -31.85 4.00
CA GLU A 245 31.96 -33.05 3.86
C GLU A 245 31.84 -33.57 2.43
N GLY A 246 33.00 -33.78 1.80
CA GLY A 246 33.22 -34.72 0.69
C GLY A 246 32.74 -34.30 -0.71
N ASN A 247 33.66 -33.90 -1.60
CA ASN A 247 34.27 -34.86 -2.54
C ASN A 247 35.40 -34.22 -3.37
N GLN A 248 36.43 -35.01 -3.67
CA GLN A 248 37.65 -34.63 -4.38
C GLN A 248 37.64 -35.03 -5.87
N SER A 249 38.40 -34.26 -6.67
CA SER A 249 39.07 -34.59 -7.95
C SER A 249 38.15 -34.60 -9.20
N LEU A 250 38.56 -34.18 -10.41
CA LEU A 250 39.86 -34.25 -11.11
C LEU A 250 40.07 -33.06 -12.08
N ALA A 251 41.32 -32.94 -12.51
CA ALA A 251 41.98 -31.89 -13.28
C ALA A 251 41.56 -31.74 -14.77
N GLY A 252 41.79 -30.53 -15.30
CA GLY A 252 41.80 -30.18 -16.72
C GLY A 252 42.40 -28.78 -16.88
N ASP A 253 43.64 -28.72 -17.37
CA ASP A 253 44.55 -27.58 -17.39
C ASP A 253 44.55 -26.97 -18.81
N GLU A 254 43.89 -25.83 -19.02
CA GLU A 254 44.03 -24.99 -20.21
C GLU A 254 44.00 -23.51 -19.81
N THR A 255 45.16 -22.85 -19.90
CA THR A 255 45.37 -21.43 -19.61
C THR A 255 44.82 -20.54 -20.74
N PRO A 256 43.86 -19.63 -20.49
CA PRO A 256 43.48 -18.62 -21.46
C PRO A 256 44.45 -17.42 -21.43
N GLU A 257 44.74 -16.89 -22.62
CA GLU A 257 45.55 -15.69 -22.85
C GLU A 257 45.05 -14.49 -22.03
N ALA A 258 45.99 -13.79 -21.40
CA ALA A 258 45.74 -12.65 -20.52
C ALA A 258 45.14 -11.46 -21.31
N CYS A 259 43.86 -11.18 -21.05
CA CYS A 259 43.24 -9.92 -21.42
C CYS A 259 43.96 -8.74 -20.72
N PRO A 260 44.17 -7.60 -21.40
CA PRO A 260 44.81 -6.44 -20.79
C PRO A 260 43.99 -5.96 -19.59
N VAL A 261 44.62 -5.94 -18.42
CA VAL A 261 44.09 -5.35 -17.19
C VAL A 261 43.94 -3.85 -17.44
N VAL A 262 42.73 -3.43 -17.80
CA VAL A 262 42.36 -2.02 -17.81
C VAL A 262 42.38 -1.57 -16.36
N THR A 263 43.42 -0.84 -15.97
CA THR A 263 43.49 -0.14 -14.68
C THR A 263 42.36 0.88 -14.65
N THR A 264 41.22 0.50 -14.07
CA THR A 264 40.12 1.39 -13.76
C THR A 264 40.67 2.51 -12.90
N ARG A 265 40.45 3.76 -13.33
CA ARG A 265 40.84 4.96 -12.57
C ARG A 265 40.34 4.84 -11.13
N ASP A 266 41.17 5.24 -10.17
CA ASP A 266 40.83 5.36 -8.76
C ASP A 266 39.72 6.40 -8.56
N VAL A 267 38.47 6.02 -8.79
CA VAL A 267 37.31 6.81 -8.40
C VAL A 267 37.02 6.43 -6.96
N GLU A 268 37.11 7.39 -6.04
CA GLU A 268 36.70 7.18 -4.65
C GLU A 268 35.26 6.65 -4.63
N PRO A 269 34.98 5.53 -3.94
CA PRO A 269 33.64 4.97 -3.91
C PRO A 269 32.68 5.90 -3.19
N MET A 270 31.49 6.09 -3.77
CA MET A 270 30.40 6.76 -3.07
C MET A 270 29.91 5.86 -1.93
N LEU A 271 29.79 6.41 -0.72
CA LEU A 271 29.32 5.69 0.46
C LEU A 271 28.01 6.30 0.97
N SER A 272 27.10 5.46 1.46
CA SER A 272 25.92 5.91 2.21
C SER A 272 26.30 6.46 3.59
N GLU A 273 25.34 7.06 4.30
CA GLU A 273 25.53 7.50 5.69
C GLU A 273 25.99 6.36 6.62
N ASP A 274 25.50 5.14 6.38
CA ASP A 274 25.88 3.92 7.10
C ASP A 274 27.17 3.27 6.59
N GLY A 275 27.88 3.92 5.64
CA GLY A 275 29.15 3.44 5.09
C GLY A 275 29.04 2.38 4.00
N TRP A 276 27.85 2.14 3.45
CA TRP A 276 27.66 1.15 2.38
C TRP A 276 28.10 1.70 1.02
N PRO A 277 28.83 0.94 0.20
CA PRO A 277 29.20 1.36 -1.15
C PRO A 277 27.97 1.45 -2.06
N LEU A 278 27.88 2.57 -2.77
CA LEU A 278 26.79 2.90 -3.68
C LEU A 278 27.30 2.94 -5.13
N GLU A 279 26.41 2.60 -6.05
CA GLU A 279 26.61 2.94 -7.46
C GLU A 279 26.70 4.47 -7.62
N THR A 280 27.49 4.94 -8.57
CA THR A 280 27.69 6.39 -8.77
C THR A 280 26.51 7.08 -9.45
N GLU A 281 25.74 6.31 -10.23
CA GLU A 281 24.60 6.83 -10.97
C GLU A 281 23.33 6.75 -10.11
N PRO A 282 22.62 7.88 -9.92
CA PRO A 282 21.39 7.89 -9.15
C PRO A 282 20.30 7.08 -9.85
N ILE A 283 19.39 6.54 -9.06
CA ILE A 283 18.20 5.87 -9.55
C ILE A 283 17.30 6.93 -10.22
N GLU A 284 17.24 6.87 -11.54
CA GLU A 284 16.28 7.68 -12.31
C GLU A 284 14.91 7.00 -12.36
N VAL A 285 13.88 7.78 -12.09
CA VAL A 285 12.48 7.37 -12.22
C VAL A 285 11.99 7.72 -13.62
N ASP A 286 11.25 6.81 -14.25
CA ASP A 286 10.65 7.05 -15.55
C ASP A 286 9.66 8.22 -15.50
N LYS A 287 10.02 9.32 -16.19
CA LYS A 287 9.20 10.54 -16.27
C LYS A 287 7.82 10.28 -16.87
N ALA A 288 7.70 9.33 -17.80
CA ALA A 288 6.41 8.97 -18.37
C ALA A 288 5.51 8.30 -17.33
N ALA A 289 6.07 7.42 -16.49
CA ALA A 289 5.35 6.79 -15.38
C ALA A 289 4.92 7.83 -14.32
N VAL A 290 5.77 8.82 -14.01
CA VAL A 290 5.41 9.93 -13.12
C VAL A 290 4.21 10.70 -13.67
N LEU A 291 4.27 11.15 -14.94
CA LEU A 291 3.18 11.89 -15.56
C LEU A 291 1.87 11.09 -15.60
N ALA A 292 1.96 9.78 -15.87
CA ALA A 292 0.81 8.90 -15.87
C ALA A 292 0.18 8.77 -14.46
N ALA A 293 1.01 8.61 -13.42
CA ALA A 293 0.54 8.57 -12.03
C ALA A 293 -0.14 9.90 -11.61
N GLU A 294 0.43 11.03 -12.03
CA GLU A 294 -0.15 12.36 -11.79
C GLU A 294 -1.48 12.54 -12.52
N GLN A 295 -1.59 12.07 -13.76
CA GLN A 295 -2.83 12.09 -14.54
C GLN A 295 -3.94 11.28 -13.87
N VAL A 296 -3.64 10.06 -13.41
CA VAL A 296 -4.61 9.21 -12.67
C VAL A 296 -5.08 9.92 -11.39
N THR A 297 -4.15 10.54 -10.67
CA THR A 297 -4.46 11.33 -9.47
C THR A 297 -5.39 12.50 -9.81
N GLY A 298 -5.03 13.29 -10.82
CA GLY A 298 -5.83 14.41 -11.30
C GLY A 298 -7.23 14.02 -11.79
N GLU A 299 -7.34 12.89 -12.49
CA GLU A 299 -8.64 12.35 -12.90
C GLU A 299 -9.51 11.97 -11.69
N SER A 300 -8.95 11.22 -10.73
CA SER A 300 -9.70 10.78 -9.54
C SER A 300 -10.26 11.95 -8.73
N ILE A 301 -9.45 12.99 -8.51
CA ILE A 301 -9.84 14.18 -7.76
C ILE A 301 -10.90 15.00 -8.52
N ARG A 302 -10.75 15.17 -9.83
CA ARG A 302 -11.79 15.84 -10.64
C ARG A 302 -13.11 15.08 -10.61
N LEU A 303 -13.09 13.74 -10.70
CA LEU A 303 -14.30 12.93 -10.59
C LEU A 303 -14.98 13.10 -9.23
N TRP A 304 -14.19 13.16 -8.15
CA TRP A 304 -14.72 13.42 -6.81
C TRP A 304 -15.35 14.82 -6.71
N ASP A 305 -14.66 15.85 -7.19
CA ASP A 305 -15.16 17.24 -7.20
C ASP A 305 -16.46 17.35 -8.01
N THR A 306 -16.53 16.71 -9.18
CA THR A 306 -17.75 16.64 -9.98
C THR A 306 -18.89 15.99 -9.20
N ALA A 307 -18.67 14.82 -8.60
CA ALA A 307 -19.69 14.13 -7.81
C ALA A 307 -20.17 14.97 -6.61
N TYR A 308 -19.26 15.70 -5.95
CA TYR A 308 -19.60 16.62 -4.87
C TYR A 308 -20.50 17.77 -5.34
N LEU A 309 -20.15 18.41 -6.46
CA LEU A 309 -20.91 19.52 -7.01
C LEU A 309 -22.30 19.07 -7.51
N GLU A 310 -22.38 17.92 -8.18
CA GLU A 310 -23.63 17.31 -8.61
C GLU A 310 -24.54 16.99 -7.40
N LEU A 311 -23.97 16.47 -6.31
CA LEU A 311 -24.72 16.24 -5.07
C LEU A 311 -25.22 17.55 -4.45
N SER A 312 -24.39 18.59 -4.43
CA SER A 312 -24.77 19.92 -3.93
C SER A 312 -25.95 20.50 -4.74
N GLU A 313 -25.88 20.39 -6.06
CA GLU A 313 -26.96 20.82 -6.97
C GLU A 313 -28.24 20.00 -6.75
N HIS A 314 -28.12 18.66 -6.69
CA HIS A 314 -29.26 17.76 -6.46
C HIS A 314 -29.99 18.04 -5.15
N LEU A 315 -29.24 18.37 -4.09
CA LEU A 315 -29.79 18.74 -2.79
C LEU A 315 -30.25 20.20 -2.70
N ASN A 316 -30.06 20.99 -3.76
CA ASN A 316 -30.33 22.44 -3.80
C ASN A 316 -29.64 23.19 -2.65
N LEU A 317 -28.38 22.85 -2.39
CA LEU A 317 -27.54 23.48 -1.38
C LEU A 317 -26.49 24.35 -2.07
N THR A 318 -26.40 25.62 -1.65
CA THR A 318 -25.37 26.55 -2.14
C THR A 318 -24.00 26.31 -1.51
N ASP A 319 -24.00 25.76 -0.30
CA ASP A 319 -22.79 25.40 0.44
C ASP A 319 -23.03 24.06 1.16
N LEU A 320 -22.86 22.98 0.41
CA LEU A 320 -22.94 21.62 0.95
C LEU A 320 -21.92 21.42 2.07
N GLY A 321 -20.74 22.05 2.00
CA GLY A 321 -19.67 21.90 2.98
C GLY A 321 -20.07 22.45 4.34
N ALA A 322 -20.55 23.69 4.39
CA ALA A 322 -21.09 24.29 5.61
C ALA A 322 -22.29 23.51 6.17
N THR A 323 -23.15 22.99 5.28
CA THR A 323 -24.30 22.17 5.70
C THR A 323 -23.85 20.87 6.37
N VAL A 324 -22.85 20.19 5.80
CA VAL A 324 -22.25 18.98 6.40
C VAL A 324 -21.56 19.31 7.73
N LYS A 325 -20.77 20.39 7.80
CA LYS A 325 -20.15 20.85 9.06
C LYS A 325 -21.21 21.04 10.14
N ALA A 326 -22.26 21.80 9.85
CA ALA A 326 -23.36 22.06 10.80
C ALA A 326 -24.08 20.78 11.23
N ALA A 327 -24.26 19.80 10.33
CA ALA A 327 -24.86 18.51 10.67
C ALA A 327 -23.95 17.64 11.56
N CYS A 328 -22.63 17.75 11.38
CA CYS A 328 -21.62 17.06 12.19
C CYS A 328 -21.42 17.71 13.57
N GLU A 329 -21.68 19.00 13.71
CA GLU A 329 -21.65 19.78 14.97
C GLU A 329 -22.81 19.43 15.93
N ARG A 330 -23.25 18.16 15.98
CA ARG A 330 -24.41 17.70 16.77
C ARG A 330 -24.57 18.48 18.08
N PRO A 331 -25.78 18.97 18.41
CA PRO A 331 -26.02 19.58 19.70
C PRO A 331 -25.59 18.60 20.78
N VAL A 332 -24.82 19.05 21.76
CA VAL A 332 -24.43 18.26 22.93
C VAL A 332 -25.72 17.66 23.50
N ILE A 333 -25.98 16.38 23.19
CA ILE A 333 -27.07 15.64 23.80
C ILE A 333 -26.63 15.51 25.25
N GLY A 334 -27.15 16.40 26.10
CA GLY A 334 -26.86 16.37 27.53
C GLY A 334 -27.13 14.96 28.03
N MET A 335 -26.09 14.29 28.51
CA MET A 335 -26.12 12.93 29.07
C MET A 335 -26.89 12.86 30.40
N ASN A 336 -28.09 13.46 30.47
CA ASN A 336 -28.93 13.49 31.67
C ASN A 336 -30.20 12.65 31.54
N THR A 337 -30.30 11.75 30.56
CA THR A 337 -31.36 10.74 30.56
C THR A 337 -30.76 9.42 31.07
N PRO A 338 -31.11 8.96 32.29
CA PRO A 338 -30.67 7.66 32.78
C PRO A 338 -31.24 6.55 31.89
N ILE A 339 -30.41 5.55 31.60
CA ILE A 339 -30.79 4.30 30.89
C ILE A 339 -31.70 3.47 31.79
#